data_AF-A0A1H7E7W5-F1
#
_entry.id   AF-A0A1H7E7W5-F1
#
_cell.length_a   1.000
_cell.length_b   1.000
_cell.length_c   1.000
_cell.angle_alpha   90.00
_cell.angle_beta   90.00
_cell.angle_gamma   90.00
#
_symmetry.space_group_name_H-M   'P 1'
#
loop_
_entity.id
_entity.type
_entity.pdbx_description
1 polymer ?
#
loop_
_entity_poly.entity_id
_entity_poly.type
_entity_poly.pdbx_seq_one_letter_code
_entity_poly.pdbx_strand_id
1 'polypeptide(L)'
;MTVSLAASLIDLALGFELAAIGKAAGNRFALEGVTCKPGQDGAIEVRVQKLEATALRLAFGPLVLDIGRIALHELVARIRTDAGAARLAAVEAREAEFSGWKLQGPLSLPSQIRKVWDASQKPAEPAADAWRLDPFGQAEGTVRAQITDAHLLFDADVTVPIRHGEIDFNDATVEHVGPDSRMGISRLGLYVDAPNGRSYLYQFASAPLAGVEFERRGALLSPWVSERGKLQLQVFAESTLRQGRESLDPGLTAQARLLLGRTALSGEVRLGDGVLAMPGVQVHLEGRDGGANVLALHADSVGRGLTAEIASFAARDAVASWQGAQFGFDALAAALALQLLREGPSMRFVLDLGSGKVTKPRFASR
;
A
#
# COMPACT_ATOMS: atom_id res chain seq x y z
N MET A 1 -34.04 -20.65 -8.96
CA MET A 1 -32.94 -19.96 -8.25
C MET A 1 -32.88 -18.53 -8.77
N THR A 2 -33.38 -17.57 -8.00
CA THR A 2 -33.35 -16.15 -8.35
C THR A 2 -31.99 -15.58 -7.98
N VAL A 3 -31.05 -15.58 -8.93
CA VAL A 3 -29.82 -14.80 -8.80
C VAL A 3 -30.26 -13.34 -8.69
N SER A 4 -29.97 -12.70 -7.55
CA SER A 4 -30.29 -11.28 -7.35
C SER A 4 -29.68 -10.48 -8.48
N LEU A 5 -30.44 -9.54 -9.06
CA LEU A 5 -29.98 -8.63 -10.11
C LEU A 5 -28.68 -7.90 -9.70
N ALA A 6 -28.48 -7.70 -8.39
CA ALA A 6 -27.25 -7.15 -7.80
C ALA A 6 -26.03 -8.09 -7.94
N ALA A 7 -26.22 -9.41 -7.81
CA ALA A 7 -25.16 -10.39 -8.04
C ALA A 7 -24.77 -10.43 -9.53
N SER A 8 -25.77 -10.39 -10.42
CA SER A 8 -25.54 -10.37 -11.87
C SER A 8 -24.79 -9.11 -12.32
N LEU A 9 -25.05 -7.93 -11.74
CA LEU A 9 -24.35 -6.68 -12.08
C LEU A 9 -22.89 -6.66 -11.61
N ILE A 10 -22.59 -7.26 -10.46
CA ILE A 10 -21.22 -7.35 -9.93
C ILE A 10 -20.41 -8.42 -10.68
N ASP A 11 -21.03 -9.56 -10.96
CA ASP A 11 -20.40 -10.65 -11.72
C ASP A 11 -20.15 -10.23 -13.19
N LEU A 12 -21.11 -9.58 -13.87
CA LEU A 12 -20.97 -9.17 -15.28
C LEU A 12 -19.96 -8.06 -15.51
N ALA A 13 -19.82 -7.12 -14.57
CA ALA A 13 -19.02 -5.92 -14.81
C ALA A 13 -17.53 -6.12 -14.49
N LEU A 14 -17.19 -7.09 -13.64
CA LEU A 14 -15.89 -7.11 -12.97
C LEU A 14 -15.27 -8.50 -12.77
N GLY A 15 -15.98 -9.59 -13.09
CA GLY A 15 -15.47 -10.96 -12.94
C GLY A 15 -15.24 -11.38 -11.48
N PHE A 16 -15.94 -10.76 -10.53
CA PHE A 16 -15.96 -11.19 -9.12
C PHE A 16 -17.01 -12.30 -8.94
N GLU A 17 -16.77 -13.20 -7.98
CA GLU A 17 -17.81 -14.10 -7.48
C GLU A 17 -18.37 -13.54 -6.17
N LEU A 18 -19.68 -13.27 -6.13
CA LEU A 18 -20.38 -12.83 -4.92
C LEU A 18 -20.73 -14.05 -4.04
N ALA A 19 -20.04 -14.18 -2.90
CA ALA A 19 -20.35 -15.14 -1.86
C ALA A 19 -21.06 -14.47 -0.67
N ALA A 20 -21.70 -15.27 0.19
CA ALA A 20 -22.23 -14.81 1.47
C ALA A 20 -21.16 -14.84 2.57
N ILE A 21 -21.18 -13.87 3.50
CA ILE A 21 -20.39 -13.93 4.75
C ILE A 21 -21.06 -14.93 5.72
N GLY A 22 -20.94 -16.22 5.41
CA GLY A 22 -21.39 -17.32 6.26
C GLY A 22 -22.87 -17.72 6.11
N LYS A 23 -23.25 -18.83 6.77
CA LYS A 23 -24.60 -19.43 6.67
C LYS A 23 -25.71 -18.63 7.35
N ALA A 24 -25.37 -17.65 8.20
CA ALA A 24 -26.34 -16.89 9.01
C ALA A 24 -26.55 -15.44 8.54
N ALA A 25 -25.68 -14.89 7.69
CA ALA A 25 -25.77 -13.53 7.17
C ALA A 25 -25.79 -13.56 5.65
N GLY A 26 -26.98 -13.76 5.08
CA GLY A 26 -27.20 -13.58 3.64
C GLY A 26 -26.95 -12.12 3.26
N ASN A 27 -26.41 -11.90 2.07
CA ASN A 27 -26.20 -10.57 1.52
C ASN A 27 -27.54 -9.81 1.51
N ARG A 28 -27.58 -8.62 2.14
CA ARG A 28 -28.78 -7.78 2.14
C ARG A 28 -28.54 -6.57 1.26
N PHE A 29 -29.51 -6.27 0.41
CA PHE A 29 -29.51 -5.11 -0.46
C PHE A 29 -30.83 -4.36 -0.25
N ALA A 30 -30.74 -3.05 -0.04
CA ALA A 30 -31.88 -2.15 -0.01
C ALA A 30 -31.67 -1.06 -1.06
N LEU A 31 -32.73 -0.77 -1.82
CA LEU A 31 -32.75 0.24 -2.88
C LEU A 31 -33.94 1.15 -2.65
N GLU A 32 -33.70 2.45 -2.63
CA GLU A 32 -34.73 3.48 -2.45
C GLU A 32 -34.70 4.47 -3.61
N GLY A 33 -35.89 4.91 -4.04
CA GLY A 33 -36.03 5.94 -5.07
C GLY A 33 -35.48 5.54 -6.45
N VAL A 34 -35.66 4.27 -6.85
CA VAL A 34 -35.20 3.77 -8.14
C VAL A 34 -36.03 4.39 -9.27
N THR A 35 -35.35 5.03 -10.23
CA THR A 35 -35.96 5.50 -11.47
C THR A 35 -35.13 5.02 -12.65
N CYS A 36 -35.81 4.68 -13.74
CA CYS A 36 -35.18 4.18 -14.96
C CYS A 36 -35.67 5.04 -16.12
N LYS A 37 -34.74 5.58 -16.91
CA LYS A 37 -35.05 6.39 -18.08
C LYS A 37 -34.17 5.98 -19.26
N PRO A 38 -34.69 6.00 -20.50
CA PRO A 38 -33.83 5.90 -21.67
C PRO A 38 -32.89 7.12 -21.69
N GLY A 39 -31.59 6.86 -21.80
CA GLY A 39 -30.53 7.85 -21.93
C GLY A 39 -30.27 8.20 -23.39
N GLN A 40 -29.44 9.23 -23.59
CA GLN A 40 -28.89 9.55 -24.91
C GLN A 40 -27.97 8.38 -25.34
N ASP A 41 -28.03 8.00 -26.62
CA ASP A 41 -27.25 6.90 -27.24
C ASP A 41 -27.75 5.47 -26.98
N GLY A 42 -29.04 5.27 -26.66
CA GLY A 42 -29.62 3.93 -26.49
C GLY A 42 -29.20 3.22 -25.19
N ALA A 43 -28.46 3.92 -24.32
CA ALA A 43 -28.18 3.47 -22.97
C ALA A 43 -29.43 3.62 -22.08
N ILE A 44 -29.57 2.77 -21.07
CA ILE A 44 -30.55 2.91 -20.00
C ILE A 44 -29.86 3.59 -18.83
N GLU A 45 -30.42 4.69 -18.36
CA GLU A 45 -29.98 5.37 -17.15
C GLU A 45 -30.85 4.94 -15.97
N VAL A 46 -30.21 4.37 -14.95
CA VAL A 46 -30.84 3.99 -13.69
C VAL A 46 -30.35 4.94 -12.61
N ARG A 47 -31.25 5.70 -11.99
CA ARG A 47 -30.95 6.49 -10.79
C ARG A 47 -31.49 5.79 -9.55
N VAL A 48 -30.74 5.80 -8.47
CA VAL A 48 -31.13 5.28 -7.16
C VAL A 48 -30.80 6.34 -6.12
N GLN A 49 -31.77 6.75 -5.32
CA GLN A 49 -31.53 7.77 -4.29
C GLN A 49 -30.64 7.24 -3.17
N LYS A 50 -30.87 5.99 -2.76
CA LYS A 50 -30.05 5.30 -1.76
C LYS A 50 -29.93 3.83 -2.11
N LEU A 51 -28.69 3.32 -2.17
CA LEU A 51 -28.39 1.90 -2.25
C LEU A 51 -27.62 1.52 -0.99
N GLU A 52 -28.10 0.55 -0.24
CA GLU A 52 -27.39 0.02 0.92
C GLU A 52 -27.17 -1.48 0.75
N ALA A 53 -25.93 -1.92 0.97
CA ALA A 53 -25.56 -3.31 0.90
C ALA A 53 -24.73 -3.70 2.14
N THR A 54 -25.01 -4.86 2.70
CA THR A 54 -24.34 -5.34 3.92
C THR A 54 -23.90 -6.78 3.78
N ALA A 55 -22.83 -7.11 4.49
CA ALA A 55 -22.24 -8.43 4.57
C ALA A 55 -21.80 -9.00 3.20
N LEU A 56 -21.16 -8.16 2.38
CA LEU A 56 -20.70 -8.57 1.05
C LEU A 56 -19.34 -9.26 1.14
N ARG A 57 -19.21 -10.40 0.47
CA ARG A 57 -17.92 -11.05 0.25
C ARG A 57 -17.71 -11.29 -1.23
N LEU A 58 -16.65 -10.69 -1.75
CA LEU A 58 -16.26 -10.78 -3.16
C LEU A 58 -14.95 -11.55 -3.23
N ALA A 59 -14.90 -12.59 -4.06
CA ALA A 59 -13.67 -13.32 -4.34
C ALA A 59 -13.17 -13.00 -5.75
N PHE A 60 -11.87 -12.79 -5.88
CA PHE A 60 -11.17 -12.64 -7.17
C PHE A 60 -9.87 -13.44 -7.15
N GLY A 61 -9.94 -14.66 -7.70
CA GLY A 61 -8.83 -15.61 -7.60
C GLY A 61 -8.44 -15.84 -6.13
N PRO A 62 -7.18 -15.57 -5.73
CA PRO A 62 -6.74 -15.74 -4.34
C PRO A 62 -7.07 -14.53 -3.44
N LEU A 63 -7.63 -13.45 -3.99
CA LEU A 63 -8.01 -12.26 -3.24
C LEU A 63 -9.44 -12.39 -2.72
N VAL A 64 -9.65 -11.94 -1.49
CA VAL A 64 -10.97 -11.88 -0.86
C VAL A 64 -11.18 -10.45 -0.36
N LEU A 65 -12.28 -9.84 -0.77
CA LEU A 65 -12.76 -8.55 -0.29
C LEU A 65 -14.03 -8.76 0.52
N ASP A 66 -13.97 -8.47 1.81
CA ASP A 66 -15.12 -8.40 2.70
C ASP A 66 -15.56 -6.94 2.87
N ILE A 67 -16.85 -6.67 2.84
CA ILE A 67 -17.44 -5.35 3.09
C ILE A 67 -18.59 -5.52 4.08
N GLY A 68 -18.43 -4.98 5.29
CA GLY A 68 -19.45 -5.01 6.33
C GLY A 68 -20.72 -4.26 5.93
N ARG A 69 -20.57 -2.99 5.54
CA ARG A 69 -21.65 -2.13 5.02
C ARG A 69 -21.09 -1.17 3.97
N ILE A 70 -21.86 -0.93 2.92
CA ILE A 70 -21.68 0.16 1.98
C ILE A 70 -23.04 0.82 1.72
N ALA A 71 -23.09 2.15 1.80
CA ALA A 71 -24.25 2.96 1.47
C ALA A 71 -23.86 4.00 0.41
N LEU A 72 -24.52 3.95 -0.74
CA LEU A 72 -24.31 4.87 -1.86
C LEU A 72 -25.50 5.81 -1.94
N HIS A 73 -25.23 7.10 -2.08
CA HIS A 73 -26.23 8.16 -2.16
C HIS A 73 -26.23 8.80 -3.55
N GLU A 74 -27.42 8.99 -4.11
CA GLU A 74 -27.64 9.55 -5.44
C GLU A 74 -26.82 8.82 -6.51
N LEU A 75 -26.97 7.50 -6.58
CA LEU A 75 -26.30 6.66 -7.56
C LEU A 75 -26.94 6.79 -8.94
N VAL A 76 -26.12 6.95 -9.96
CA VAL A 76 -26.47 6.96 -11.37
C VAL A 76 -25.67 5.87 -12.07
N ALA A 77 -26.36 4.86 -12.59
CA ALA A 77 -25.79 3.80 -13.40
C ALA A 77 -26.22 3.95 -14.86
N ARG A 78 -25.28 3.82 -15.79
CA ARG A 78 -25.54 3.74 -17.23
C ARG A 78 -25.33 2.32 -17.69
N ILE A 79 -26.37 1.72 -18.27
CA ILE A 79 -26.38 0.35 -18.78
C ILE A 79 -26.49 0.43 -20.30
N ARG A 80 -25.60 -0.25 -21.02
CA ARG A 80 -25.66 -0.39 -22.48
C ARG A 80 -26.08 -1.82 -22.85
N THR A 81 -26.69 -1.98 -24.01
CA THR A 81 -27.01 -3.31 -24.54
C THR A 81 -26.13 -3.56 -25.76
N ASP A 82 -25.14 -4.42 -25.61
CA ASP A 82 -24.21 -4.80 -26.69
C ASP A 82 -24.49 -6.25 -27.10
N ALA A 83 -24.77 -6.47 -28.39
CA ALA A 83 -25.10 -7.80 -28.93
C ALA A 83 -26.22 -8.55 -28.16
N GLY A 84 -27.20 -7.82 -27.62
CA GLY A 84 -28.32 -8.38 -26.86
C GLY A 84 -28.03 -8.63 -25.38
N ALA A 85 -26.82 -8.36 -24.88
CA ALA A 85 -26.46 -8.47 -23.47
C ALA A 85 -26.38 -7.07 -22.82
N ALA A 86 -27.05 -6.89 -21.69
CA ALA A 86 -26.93 -5.68 -20.89
C ALA A 86 -25.57 -5.65 -20.16
N ARG A 87 -24.85 -4.53 -20.26
CA ARG A 87 -23.56 -4.30 -19.63
C ARG A 87 -23.58 -2.97 -18.88
N LEU A 88 -22.98 -2.96 -17.70
CA LEU A 88 -22.80 -1.75 -16.92
C LEU A 88 -21.69 -0.92 -17.54
N ALA A 89 -22.03 0.21 -18.16
CA ALA A 89 -21.06 1.07 -18.84
C ALA A 89 -20.40 2.07 -17.88
N ALA A 90 -21.18 2.63 -16.94
CA ALA A 90 -20.67 3.55 -15.94
C ALA A 90 -21.53 3.54 -14.67
N VAL A 91 -20.92 3.85 -13.54
CA VAL A 91 -21.60 4.14 -12.27
C VAL A 91 -20.94 5.35 -11.64
N GLU A 92 -21.74 6.26 -11.15
CA GLU A 92 -21.30 7.36 -10.29
C GLU A 92 -22.28 7.47 -9.12
N ALA A 93 -21.80 7.79 -7.93
CA ALA A 93 -22.67 8.22 -6.83
C ALA A 93 -22.18 9.58 -6.34
N ARG A 94 -23.06 10.39 -5.74
CA ARG A 94 -22.62 11.63 -5.09
C ARG A 94 -21.68 11.34 -3.93
N GLU A 95 -21.99 10.29 -3.18
CA GLU A 95 -21.32 9.94 -1.93
C GLU A 95 -21.45 8.45 -1.64
N ALA A 96 -20.43 7.89 -0.99
CA ALA A 96 -20.46 6.57 -0.39
C ALA A 96 -19.99 6.59 1.05
N GLU A 97 -20.72 5.94 1.94
CA GLU A 97 -20.25 5.55 3.26
C GLU A 97 -19.94 4.07 3.27
N PHE A 98 -18.88 3.67 3.98
CA PHE A 98 -18.53 2.26 4.11
C PHE A 98 -18.01 1.96 5.52
N SER A 99 -18.06 0.69 5.89
CA SER A 99 -17.44 0.18 7.12
C SER A 99 -17.11 -1.30 6.99
N GLY A 100 -16.06 -1.72 7.69
CA GLY A 100 -15.59 -3.10 7.69
C GLY A 100 -15.15 -3.55 6.29
N TRP A 101 -14.43 -2.69 5.57
CA TRP A 101 -13.85 -3.03 4.28
C TRP A 101 -12.50 -3.70 4.50
N LYS A 102 -12.33 -4.92 3.99
CA LYS A 102 -11.13 -5.71 4.22
C LYS A 102 -10.76 -6.50 2.98
N LEU A 103 -9.65 -6.15 2.35
CA LEU A 103 -9.05 -6.89 1.26
C LEU A 103 -7.89 -7.74 1.79
N GLN A 104 -7.89 -9.03 1.48
CA GLN A 104 -6.85 -9.95 1.91
C GLN A 104 -6.47 -10.92 0.81
N GLY A 105 -5.22 -11.35 0.83
CA GLY A 105 -4.71 -12.34 -0.11
C GLY A 105 -3.24 -12.64 0.10
N PRO A 106 -2.70 -13.63 -0.62
CA PRO A 106 -1.27 -13.92 -0.57
C PRO A 106 -0.49 -12.74 -1.14
N LEU A 107 0.58 -12.35 -0.45
CA LEU A 107 1.60 -11.44 -0.96
C LEU A 107 2.58 -12.26 -1.79
N SER A 108 2.10 -12.69 -2.95
CA SER A 108 2.90 -13.31 -4.00
C SER A 108 2.52 -12.59 -5.27
N LEU A 109 3.47 -12.03 -6.01
CA LEU A 109 3.21 -11.47 -7.33
C LEU A 109 2.53 -12.56 -8.18
N PRO A 110 1.21 -12.49 -8.43
CA PRO A 110 0.52 -13.54 -9.13
C PRO A 110 1.07 -13.58 -10.56
N SER A 111 1.37 -14.76 -11.07
CA SER A 111 1.79 -14.94 -12.47
C SER A 111 0.75 -14.39 -13.45
N GLN A 112 -0.53 -14.26 -13.05
CA GLN A 112 -1.57 -13.59 -13.81
C GLN A 112 -1.42 -12.06 -13.86
N ILE A 113 -0.96 -11.41 -12.77
CA ILE A 113 -0.62 -9.97 -12.80
C ILE A 113 0.61 -9.77 -13.68
N ARG A 114 1.58 -10.70 -13.65
CA ARG A 114 2.74 -10.70 -14.57
C ARG A 114 2.30 -10.83 -16.04
N LYS A 115 1.31 -11.67 -16.34
CA LYS A 115 0.75 -11.80 -17.70
C LYS A 115 -0.11 -10.61 -18.13
N VAL A 116 -0.87 -9.99 -17.23
CA VAL A 116 -1.61 -8.73 -17.53
C VAL A 116 -0.63 -7.56 -17.69
N TRP A 117 0.46 -7.56 -16.94
CA TRP A 117 1.59 -6.65 -17.06
C TRP A 117 2.27 -6.78 -18.44
N ASP A 118 2.53 -8.01 -18.89
CA ASP A 118 3.12 -8.29 -20.19
C ASP A 118 2.11 -8.06 -21.35
N ALA A 119 0.81 -8.33 -21.13
CA ALA A 119 -0.25 -8.14 -22.12
C ALA A 119 -0.75 -6.70 -22.24
N SER A 120 -0.29 -5.79 -21.38
CA SER A 120 -0.57 -4.35 -21.47
C SER A 120 0.40 -3.61 -22.40
N GLN A 121 1.30 -4.32 -23.10
CA GLN A 121 2.23 -3.78 -24.09
C GLN A 121 1.57 -3.46 -25.45
N LYS A 122 0.49 -2.67 -25.44
CA LYS A 122 0.18 -1.78 -26.56
C LYS A 122 0.83 -0.43 -26.24
N PRO A 123 1.61 0.16 -27.15
CA PRO A 123 2.32 1.40 -26.86
C PRO A 123 1.31 2.55 -26.81
N ALA A 124 0.87 2.91 -25.60
CA ALA A 124 0.61 4.31 -25.31
C ALA A 124 1.97 4.96 -24.97
N GLU A 125 2.15 6.19 -25.40
CA GLU A 125 3.32 7.05 -25.17
C GLU A 125 3.92 6.87 -23.76
N PRO A 126 5.26 7.02 -23.61
CA PRO A 126 5.92 6.74 -22.35
C PRO A 126 5.37 7.67 -21.27
N ALA A 127 4.52 7.13 -20.39
CA ALA A 127 4.31 7.73 -19.09
C ALA A 127 5.64 7.60 -18.35
N ALA A 128 6.43 8.68 -18.39
CA ALA A 128 7.60 8.83 -17.55
C ALA A 128 7.23 8.40 -16.10
N ASP A 129 8.02 7.49 -15.52
CA ASP A 129 8.04 7.19 -14.09
C ASP A 129 6.70 6.99 -13.38
N ALA A 130 6.05 5.84 -13.62
CA ALA A 130 4.78 5.49 -12.97
C ALA A 130 4.84 5.31 -11.44
N TRP A 131 6.04 5.28 -10.84
CA TRP A 131 6.21 5.28 -9.39
C TRP A 131 6.54 6.69 -8.91
N ARG A 132 5.60 7.29 -8.17
CA ARG A 132 5.78 8.57 -7.47
C ARG A 132 5.33 8.42 -6.03
N LEU A 133 6.18 8.85 -5.11
CA LEU A 133 6.00 8.74 -3.67
C LEU A 133 6.24 10.11 -3.01
N ASP A 134 5.65 11.17 -3.57
CA ASP A 134 5.82 12.56 -3.11
C ASP A 134 5.63 12.73 -1.58
N PRO A 135 4.66 12.05 -0.93
CA PRO A 135 4.49 12.13 0.52
C PRO A 135 5.73 11.74 1.35
N PHE A 136 6.63 10.91 0.81
CA PHE A 136 7.86 10.51 1.49
C PHE A 136 8.93 11.61 1.46
N GLY A 137 8.87 12.53 0.49
CA GLY A 137 9.87 13.61 0.34
C GLY A 137 9.80 14.67 1.44
N GLN A 138 8.74 14.68 2.25
CA GLN A 138 8.59 15.59 3.39
C GLN A 138 8.25 14.84 4.68
N ALA A 139 8.51 13.54 4.73
CA ALA A 139 8.18 12.72 5.88
C ALA A 139 8.94 13.18 7.13
N GLU A 140 8.28 13.13 8.29
CA GLU A 140 8.83 13.50 9.59
C GLU A 140 8.48 12.42 10.62
N GLY A 141 9.43 11.99 11.44
CA GLY A 141 9.11 11.05 12.50
C GLY A 141 10.29 10.28 13.03
N THR A 142 10.01 9.13 13.61
CA THR A 142 11.03 8.26 14.18
C THR A 142 10.58 6.81 14.10
N VAL A 143 11.50 5.95 13.68
CA VAL A 143 11.33 4.51 13.72
C VAL A 143 12.30 3.95 14.75
N ARG A 144 11.81 3.05 15.59
CA ARG A 144 12.54 2.37 16.65
C ARG A 144 12.52 0.87 16.39
N ALA A 145 13.65 0.23 16.59
CA ALA A 145 13.77 -1.22 16.50
C ALA A 145 14.44 -1.76 17.76
N GLN A 146 13.83 -2.74 18.40
CA GLN A 146 14.42 -3.46 19.52
C GLN A 146 14.81 -4.85 19.04
N ILE A 147 16.10 -5.17 19.10
CA ILE A 147 16.66 -6.45 18.65
C ILE A 147 16.98 -7.27 19.89
N THR A 148 16.17 -8.29 20.16
CA THR A 148 16.44 -9.20 21.29
C THR A 148 17.66 -10.05 21.01
N ASP A 149 18.56 -10.14 21.99
CA ASP A 149 19.82 -10.91 21.94
C ASP A 149 20.66 -10.59 20.66
N ALA A 150 20.83 -9.31 20.35
CA ALA A 150 21.60 -8.83 19.21
C ALA A 150 23.05 -9.34 19.22
N HIS A 151 23.64 -9.51 20.41
CA HIS A 151 24.94 -10.16 20.60
C HIS A 151 25.06 -10.73 22.02
N LEU A 152 25.33 -12.04 22.15
CA LEU A 152 25.74 -12.70 23.41
C LEU A 152 24.94 -12.25 24.67
N LEU A 153 23.60 -12.34 24.63
CA LEU A 153 22.66 -12.02 25.73
C LEU A 153 22.34 -10.53 25.95
N PHE A 154 22.69 -9.65 25.01
CA PHE A 154 22.34 -8.23 25.09
C PHE A 154 21.35 -7.81 24.01
N ASP A 155 20.34 -7.06 24.44
CA ASP A 155 19.39 -6.39 23.56
C ASP A 155 20.04 -5.13 22.96
N ALA A 156 19.58 -4.75 21.77
CA ALA A 156 19.95 -3.50 21.14
C ALA A 156 18.72 -2.67 20.79
N ASP A 157 18.72 -1.41 21.18
CA ASP A 157 17.69 -0.43 20.86
C ASP A 157 18.22 0.52 19.79
N VAL A 158 17.59 0.48 18.62
CA VAL A 158 17.93 1.31 17.46
C VAL A 158 16.89 2.40 17.32
N THR A 159 17.31 3.66 17.25
CA THR A 159 16.43 4.78 16.94
C THR A 159 16.89 5.47 15.66
N VAL A 160 15.99 5.58 14.69
CA VAL A 160 16.23 6.19 13.38
C VAL A 160 15.28 7.38 13.20
N PRO A 161 15.75 8.62 13.37
CA PRO A 161 14.96 9.80 13.07
C PRO A 161 14.81 10.00 11.56
N ILE A 162 13.65 10.49 11.14
CA ILE A 162 13.35 10.90 9.77
C ILE A 162 13.03 12.40 9.81
N ARG A 163 13.75 13.20 9.04
CA ARG A 163 13.54 14.65 8.95
C ARG A 163 13.51 15.09 7.50
N HIS A 164 12.46 15.78 7.08
CA HIS A 164 12.27 16.26 5.72
C HIS A 164 12.49 15.17 4.66
N GLY A 165 11.98 13.95 4.90
CA GLY A 165 12.17 12.82 4.01
C GLY A 165 13.59 12.23 3.98
N GLU A 166 14.50 12.71 4.83
CA GLU A 166 15.88 12.23 4.95
C GLU A 166 16.08 11.42 6.24
N ILE A 167 16.85 10.34 6.14
CA ILE A 167 17.51 9.67 7.25
C ILE A 167 18.99 10.05 7.20
N ASP A 168 19.47 10.78 8.22
CA ASP A 168 20.89 10.99 8.46
C ASP A 168 21.38 9.95 9.46
N PHE A 169 22.25 9.03 9.02
CA PHE A 169 22.72 7.96 9.89
C PHE A 169 23.69 8.44 10.98
N ASN A 170 24.15 9.70 10.94
CA ASN A 170 24.88 10.29 12.07
C ASN A 170 23.96 10.54 13.28
N ASP A 171 22.65 10.69 13.05
CA ASP A 171 21.65 10.90 14.09
C ASP A 171 20.95 9.60 14.52
N ALA A 172 21.25 8.48 13.85
CA ALA A 172 20.74 7.17 14.24
C ALA A 172 21.52 6.65 15.44
N THR A 173 20.81 6.27 16.51
CA THR A 173 21.41 5.71 17.72
C THR A 173 21.24 4.20 17.75
N VAL A 174 22.24 3.50 18.28
CA VAL A 174 22.20 2.07 18.56
C VAL A 174 22.71 1.87 19.98
N GLU A 175 21.78 1.76 20.92
CA GLU A 175 22.06 1.56 22.34
C GLU A 175 22.15 0.05 22.61
N HIS A 176 23.22 -0.39 23.28
CA HIS A 176 23.40 -1.76 23.76
C HIS A 176 24.34 -1.74 24.97
N VAL A 177 24.35 -2.81 25.77
CA VAL A 177 25.32 -2.95 26.88
C VAL A 177 26.67 -3.40 26.32
N GLY A 178 27.48 -2.45 25.84
CA GLY A 178 28.80 -2.69 25.22
C GLY A 178 29.33 -1.46 24.44
N PRO A 179 30.57 -1.50 23.91
CA PRO A 179 31.17 -0.32 23.25
C PRO A 179 30.42 0.09 21.97
N ASP A 180 30.13 1.39 21.85
CA ASP A 180 29.34 2.08 20.80
C ASP A 180 29.12 1.31 19.48
N SER A 181 27.96 0.67 19.35
CA SER A 181 27.49 0.17 18.05
C SER A 181 26.95 1.34 17.25
N ARG A 182 27.16 1.34 15.92
CA ARG A 182 26.75 2.45 15.05
C ARG A 182 26.13 1.93 13.76
N MET A 183 25.11 2.60 13.25
CA MET A 183 24.48 2.28 11.96
C MET A 183 25.01 3.19 10.85
N GLY A 184 25.01 2.73 9.60
CA GLY A 184 25.27 3.60 8.46
C GLY A 184 24.92 2.96 7.13
N ILE A 185 25.24 3.69 6.06
CA ILE A 185 25.03 3.27 4.68
C ILE A 185 26.36 3.30 3.91
N SER A 186 26.75 2.17 3.32
CA SER A 186 27.96 2.05 2.50
C SER A 186 27.61 1.59 1.09
N ARG A 187 28.58 1.59 0.17
CA ARG A 187 28.38 1.11 -1.20
C ARG A 187 27.90 -0.34 -1.30
N LEU A 188 28.14 -1.15 -0.26
CA LEU A 188 27.69 -2.53 -0.17
C LEU A 188 26.27 -2.67 0.40
N GLY A 189 25.78 -1.68 1.15
CA GLY A 189 24.51 -1.82 1.86
C GLY A 189 24.38 -0.99 3.13
N LEU A 190 23.18 -1.10 3.74
CA LEU A 190 22.89 -0.67 5.10
C LEU A 190 23.55 -1.62 6.09
N TYR A 191 24.28 -1.07 7.06
CA TYR A 191 25.08 -1.87 7.99
C TYR A 191 24.94 -1.38 9.43
N VAL A 192 25.28 -2.27 10.35
CA VAL A 192 25.54 -1.97 11.76
C VAL A 192 26.98 -2.40 12.07
N ASP A 193 27.77 -1.49 12.62
CA ASP A 193 29.08 -1.74 13.18
C ASP A 193 28.89 -2.18 14.64
N ALA A 194 29.37 -3.38 14.96
CA ALA A 194 29.44 -3.94 16.30
C ALA A 194 30.91 -4.16 16.70
N PRO A 195 31.23 -4.40 17.99
CA PRO A 195 32.60 -4.54 18.46
C PRO A 195 33.39 -5.67 17.76
N ASN A 196 32.70 -6.70 17.27
CA ASN A 196 33.27 -7.84 16.56
C ASN A 196 33.30 -7.68 15.03
N GLY A 197 32.86 -6.54 14.50
CA GLY A 197 32.89 -6.23 13.07
C GLY A 197 31.56 -5.70 12.51
N ARG A 198 31.54 -5.48 11.20
CA ARG A 198 30.41 -4.93 10.46
C ARG A 198 29.45 -6.03 10.00
N SER A 199 28.16 -5.85 10.24
CA SER A 199 27.08 -6.71 9.73
C SER A 199 26.16 -5.93 8.80
N TYR A 200 25.81 -6.51 7.65
CA TYR A 200 24.92 -5.89 6.66
C TYR A 200 23.47 -6.33 6.85
N LEU A 201 22.58 -5.36 7.09
CA LEU A 201 21.14 -5.58 7.22
C LEU A 201 20.49 -5.72 5.84
N TYR A 202 20.89 -4.87 4.90
CA TYR A 202 20.40 -4.88 3.53
C TYR A 202 21.58 -4.65 2.60
N GLN A 203 21.81 -5.57 1.66
CA GLN A 203 22.86 -5.42 0.66
C GLN A 203 22.29 -4.81 -0.60
N PHE A 204 23.12 -4.08 -1.34
CA PHE A 204 22.75 -3.46 -2.60
C PHE A 204 23.22 -4.34 -3.77
N ALA A 205 22.39 -4.46 -4.82
CA ALA A 205 22.75 -5.18 -6.05
C ALA A 205 23.88 -4.50 -6.81
N SER A 206 23.84 -3.18 -6.91
CA SER A 206 24.92 -2.37 -7.45
C SER A 206 24.78 -0.93 -6.95
N ALA A 207 25.92 -0.23 -6.89
CA ALA A 207 25.98 1.21 -6.63
C ALA A 207 26.38 1.93 -7.93
N PRO A 208 25.97 3.20 -8.15
CA PRO A 208 25.28 4.09 -7.21
C PRO A 208 23.78 3.80 -7.08
N LEU A 209 23.20 4.20 -5.93
CA LEU A 209 21.76 4.15 -5.68
C LEU A 209 21.20 5.57 -5.59
N ALA A 210 20.02 5.77 -6.17
CA ALA A 210 19.38 7.08 -6.17
C ALA A 210 18.95 7.45 -4.74
N GLY A 211 19.17 8.71 -4.36
CA GLY A 211 18.83 9.20 -3.03
C GLY A 211 19.76 8.74 -1.92
N VAL A 212 20.92 8.16 -2.22
CA VAL A 212 21.88 7.71 -1.20
C VAL A 212 23.16 8.53 -1.25
N GLU A 213 23.54 9.10 -0.11
CA GLU A 213 24.90 9.55 0.15
C GLU A 213 25.62 8.51 1.01
N PHE A 214 26.67 7.89 0.48
CA PHE A 214 27.40 6.84 1.19
C PHE A 214 28.33 7.39 2.27
N GLU A 215 28.65 6.54 3.26
CA GLU A 215 29.61 6.83 4.32
C GLU A 215 30.93 7.41 3.75
N ARG A 216 31.49 8.38 4.48
CA ARG A 216 32.83 8.90 4.23
C ARG A 216 33.72 8.56 5.42
N ARG A 217 34.86 7.95 5.13
CA ARG A 217 35.90 7.64 6.13
C ARG A 217 36.90 8.79 6.19
N GLY A 218 37.38 9.11 7.39
CA GLY A 218 38.45 10.08 7.57
C GLY A 218 39.74 9.68 6.83
N ALA A 219 40.69 10.62 6.71
CA ALA A 219 41.92 10.46 5.93
C ALA A 219 42.64 9.12 6.18
N LEU A 220 43.19 8.58 5.09
CA LEU A 220 43.75 7.25 4.73
C LEU A 220 44.10 6.17 5.80
N LEU A 221 44.16 6.47 7.09
CA LEU A 221 44.52 5.55 8.17
C LEU A 221 43.72 5.75 9.48
N SER A 222 42.75 6.67 9.55
CA SER A 222 41.94 6.83 10.75
C SER A 222 40.85 5.75 10.83
N PRO A 223 40.69 5.01 11.94
CA PRO A 223 39.59 4.05 12.13
C PRO A 223 38.22 4.72 12.31
N TRP A 224 38.15 6.04 12.19
CA TRP A 224 36.98 6.86 12.50
C TRP A 224 36.21 7.20 11.22
N VAL A 225 34.94 6.77 11.17
CA VAL A 225 33.96 7.20 10.16
C VAL A 225 33.54 8.63 10.51
N SER A 226 33.78 9.59 9.63
CA SER A 226 33.44 11.00 9.85
C SER A 226 31.98 11.30 9.50
N GLU A 227 31.44 10.60 8.49
CA GLU A 227 30.04 10.71 8.07
C GLU A 227 29.49 9.30 7.77
N ARG A 228 28.35 8.96 8.36
CA ARG A 228 27.73 7.61 8.23
C ARG A 228 26.80 7.47 7.02
N GLY A 229 26.68 8.54 6.25
CA GLY A 229 25.85 8.62 5.04
C GLY A 229 24.41 9.06 5.33
N LYS A 230 23.66 9.28 4.26
CA LYS A 230 22.29 9.79 4.26
C LYS A 230 21.43 9.03 3.26
N LEU A 231 20.13 8.97 3.52
CA LEU A 231 19.14 8.35 2.64
C LEU A 231 17.90 9.24 2.49
N GLN A 232 17.60 9.58 1.24
CA GLN A 232 16.42 10.33 0.82
C GLN A 232 15.30 9.32 0.50
N LEU A 233 14.28 9.26 1.36
CA LEU A 233 13.26 8.20 1.38
C LEU A 233 12.51 8.08 0.06
N GLN A 234 12.00 9.20 -0.47
CA GLN A 234 11.23 9.20 -1.72
C GLN A 234 12.06 8.64 -2.88
N VAL A 235 13.23 9.23 -3.13
CA VAL A 235 14.09 8.89 -4.27
C VAL A 235 14.60 7.45 -4.16
N PHE A 236 14.97 7.03 -2.96
CA PHE A 236 15.41 5.66 -2.70
C PHE A 236 14.28 4.65 -2.91
N ALA A 237 13.08 4.90 -2.39
CA ALA A 237 11.95 4.00 -2.51
C ALA A 237 11.45 3.89 -3.96
N GLU A 238 11.31 5.02 -4.66
CA GLU A 238 10.92 5.04 -6.07
C GLU A 238 11.92 4.27 -6.95
N SER A 239 13.23 4.49 -6.75
CA SER A 239 14.25 3.77 -7.51
C SER A 239 14.26 2.27 -7.20
N THR A 240 14.10 1.88 -5.93
CA THR A 240 14.00 0.47 -5.52
C THR A 240 12.79 -0.22 -6.16
N LEU A 241 11.62 0.44 -6.18
CA LEU A 241 10.38 -0.09 -6.78
C LEU A 241 10.46 -0.19 -8.31
N ARG A 242 11.26 0.67 -8.95
CA ARG A 242 11.55 0.57 -10.39
C ARG A 242 12.51 -0.60 -10.68
N GLN A 243 13.57 -0.74 -9.90
CA GLN A 243 14.62 -1.77 -10.08
C GLN A 243 14.18 -3.18 -9.71
N GLY A 244 13.29 -3.34 -8.72
CA GLY A 244 12.73 -4.64 -8.32
C GLY A 244 11.97 -5.38 -9.43
N ARG A 245 11.82 -4.75 -10.61
CA ARG A 245 11.28 -5.35 -11.84
C ARG A 245 12.32 -6.09 -12.68
N GLU A 246 13.62 -5.81 -12.52
CA GLU A 246 14.62 -6.13 -13.56
C GLU A 246 15.79 -7.05 -13.13
N SER A 247 16.04 -7.35 -11.84
CA SER A 247 17.20 -8.19 -11.49
C SER A 247 17.13 -8.97 -10.17
N LEU A 248 17.85 -10.10 -10.16
CA LEU A 248 18.05 -11.11 -9.11
C LEU A 248 19.29 -10.80 -8.23
N ASP A 249 19.04 -10.14 -7.10
CA ASP A 249 19.82 -10.07 -5.83
C ASP A 249 21.22 -9.38 -5.78
N PRO A 250 21.66 -8.84 -4.61
CA PRO A 250 21.21 -9.15 -3.24
C PRO A 250 20.28 -8.11 -2.59
N GLY A 251 19.32 -8.62 -1.81
CA GLY A 251 18.53 -7.91 -0.80
C GLY A 251 18.89 -8.29 0.64
N LEU A 252 17.92 -8.80 1.42
CA LEU A 252 18.15 -9.21 2.82
C LEU A 252 19.06 -10.44 2.91
N THR A 253 20.16 -10.31 3.66
CA THR A 253 21.12 -11.41 3.93
C THR A 253 20.51 -12.50 4.81
N ALA A 254 21.07 -13.72 4.80
CA ALA A 254 20.62 -14.80 5.68
C ALA A 254 20.71 -14.40 7.17
N GLN A 255 21.77 -13.69 7.55
CA GLN A 255 21.95 -13.16 8.90
C GLN A 255 20.91 -12.07 9.22
N ALA A 256 20.64 -11.16 8.28
CA ALA A 256 19.60 -10.15 8.45
C ALA A 256 18.21 -10.77 8.65
N ARG A 257 17.88 -11.84 7.92
CA ARG A 257 16.60 -12.55 8.10
C ARG A 257 16.45 -13.15 9.50
N LEU A 258 17.54 -13.67 10.08
CA LEU A 258 17.55 -14.15 11.47
C LEU A 258 17.36 -13.00 12.46
N LEU A 259 18.03 -11.86 12.24
CA LEU A 259 17.88 -10.67 13.07
C LEU A 259 16.44 -10.13 13.04
N LEU A 260 15.85 -10.01 11.85
CA LEU A 260 14.46 -9.55 11.68
C LEU A 260 13.45 -10.43 12.44
N GLY A 261 13.72 -11.73 12.57
CA GLY A 261 12.89 -12.65 13.36
C GLY A 261 12.91 -12.38 14.88
N ARG A 262 13.79 -11.50 15.35
CA ARG A 262 13.99 -11.10 16.75
C ARG A 262 13.93 -9.58 16.93
N THR A 263 13.56 -8.86 15.86
CA THR A 263 13.48 -7.41 15.86
C THR A 263 12.03 -6.99 16.04
N ALA A 264 11.69 -6.43 17.19
CA ALA A 264 10.47 -5.65 17.33
C ALA A 264 10.68 -4.28 16.67
N LEU A 265 9.63 -3.73 16.06
CA LEU A 265 9.63 -2.43 15.39
C LEU A 265 8.45 -1.60 15.92
N SER A 266 8.68 -0.32 16.16
CA SER A 266 7.63 0.65 16.42
C SER A 266 8.03 2.00 15.85
N GLY A 267 7.08 2.84 15.50
CA GLY A 267 7.40 4.19 15.06
C GLY A 267 6.21 4.94 14.55
N GLU A 268 6.35 6.25 14.46
CA GLU A 268 5.36 7.12 13.85
C GLU A 268 6.06 8.00 12.82
N VAL A 269 5.48 8.07 11.62
CA VAL A 269 5.97 8.85 10.50
C VAL A 269 4.80 9.65 9.94
N ARG A 270 4.86 10.97 10.06
CA ARG A 270 3.93 11.88 9.41
C ARG A 270 4.32 12.04 7.95
N LEU A 271 3.46 11.60 7.05
CA LEU A 271 3.66 11.74 5.62
C LEU A 271 3.39 13.18 5.16
N GLY A 272 4.05 13.58 4.08
CA GLY A 272 3.76 14.82 3.37
C GLY A 272 2.45 14.76 2.57
N ASP A 273 2.03 15.92 2.07
CA ASP A 273 1.02 15.99 1.02
C ASP A 273 1.67 15.75 -0.34
N GLY A 274 0.90 15.28 -1.32
CA GLY A 274 1.38 15.09 -2.68
C GLY A 274 0.88 13.81 -3.36
N VAL A 275 1.38 13.56 -4.56
CA VAL A 275 0.91 12.45 -5.38
C VAL A 275 1.59 11.15 -4.96
N LEU A 276 0.78 10.13 -4.65
CA LEU A 276 1.17 8.74 -4.58
C LEU A 276 0.67 8.03 -5.85
N ALA A 277 1.61 7.62 -6.70
CA ALA A 277 1.31 6.94 -7.94
C ALA A 277 2.07 5.62 -8.04
N MET A 278 1.38 4.62 -8.55
CA MET A 278 1.92 3.35 -8.98
C MET A 278 1.25 2.96 -10.30
N PRO A 279 1.78 1.97 -11.04
CA PRO A 279 1.16 1.56 -12.29
C PRO A 279 -0.31 1.18 -12.14
N GLY A 280 -1.16 1.90 -12.87
CA GLY A 280 -2.60 1.71 -12.84
C GLY A 280 -3.33 2.40 -11.69
N VAL A 281 -2.66 3.05 -10.74
CA VAL A 281 -3.29 3.76 -9.61
C VAL A 281 -2.58 5.07 -9.29
N GLN A 282 -3.34 6.14 -9.13
CA GLN A 282 -2.85 7.44 -8.66
C GLN A 282 -3.81 7.99 -7.62
N VAL A 283 -3.28 8.63 -6.59
CA VAL A 283 -4.05 9.32 -5.56
C VAL A 283 -3.22 10.49 -5.01
N HIS A 284 -3.87 11.56 -4.57
CA HIS A 284 -3.23 12.70 -3.93
C HIS A 284 -3.52 12.65 -2.42
N LEU A 285 -2.47 12.55 -1.59
CA LEU A 285 -2.60 12.65 -0.14
C LEU A 285 -2.68 14.14 0.26
N GLU A 286 -3.57 14.47 1.18
CA GLU A 286 -3.72 15.82 1.72
C GLU A 286 -4.00 15.80 3.23
N GLY A 287 -3.92 16.96 3.87
CA GLY A 287 -4.33 17.12 5.25
C GLY A 287 -3.21 16.91 6.27
N ARG A 288 -1.94 16.92 5.84
CA ARG A 288 -0.77 16.88 6.73
C ARG A 288 -0.87 17.89 7.88
N ASP A 289 -1.20 19.14 7.56
CA ASP A 289 -1.30 20.22 8.56
C ASP A 289 -2.47 20.03 9.53
N GLY A 290 -3.50 19.28 9.10
CA GLY A 290 -4.64 18.86 9.92
C GLY A 290 -4.37 17.60 10.75
N GLY A 291 -3.15 17.03 10.71
CA GLY A 291 -2.79 15.81 11.42
C GLY A 291 -3.25 14.51 10.74
N ALA A 292 -3.70 14.57 9.48
CA ALA A 292 -3.97 13.38 8.70
C ALA A 292 -2.66 12.71 8.20
N ASN A 293 -2.78 11.47 7.75
CA ASN A 293 -1.69 10.70 7.13
C ASN A 293 -0.46 10.48 8.04
N VAL A 294 -0.70 10.34 9.35
CA VAL A 294 0.30 9.83 10.30
C VAL A 294 0.31 8.31 10.22
N LEU A 295 1.44 7.75 9.78
CA LEU A 295 1.71 6.33 9.67
C LEU A 295 2.32 5.80 10.97
N ALA A 296 1.58 5.02 11.72
CA ALA A 296 2.09 4.21 12.81
C ALA A 296 2.60 2.86 12.26
N LEU A 297 3.84 2.50 12.59
CA LEU A 297 4.46 1.23 12.26
C LEU A 297 4.58 0.40 13.53
N HIS A 298 4.25 -0.88 13.46
CA HIS A 298 4.40 -1.79 14.58
C HIS A 298 4.67 -3.23 14.13
N ALA A 299 5.58 -3.90 14.82
CA ALA A 299 5.81 -5.33 14.73
C ALA A 299 6.41 -5.86 16.04
N ASP A 300 5.88 -6.93 16.61
CA ASP A 300 6.57 -7.64 17.70
C ASP A 300 7.81 -8.40 17.20
N SER A 301 7.79 -8.79 15.92
CA SER A 301 8.90 -9.42 15.21
C SER A 301 8.74 -9.18 13.71
N VAL A 302 9.58 -8.34 13.12
CA VAL A 302 9.53 -7.99 11.68
C VAL A 302 9.59 -9.24 10.79
N GLY A 303 10.31 -10.28 11.19
CA GLY A 303 10.40 -11.55 10.46
C GLY A 303 9.13 -12.42 10.51
N ARG A 304 8.11 -12.03 11.29
CA ARG A 304 6.79 -12.66 11.39
C ARG A 304 5.69 -11.80 10.81
N GLY A 305 5.86 -10.48 10.79
CA GLY A 305 4.93 -9.56 10.16
C GLY A 305 5.24 -8.10 10.47
N LEU A 306 4.51 -7.22 9.81
CA LEU A 306 4.57 -5.78 9.99
C LEU A 306 3.17 -5.20 9.83
N THR A 307 2.78 -4.34 10.75
CA THR A 307 1.55 -3.57 10.70
C THR A 307 1.87 -2.10 10.46
N ALA A 308 1.12 -1.49 9.56
CA ALA A 308 1.19 -0.09 9.16
C ALA A 308 -0.22 0.50 9.26
N GLU A 309 -0.44 1.49 10.11
CA GLU A 309 -1.76 2.06 10.37
C GLU A 309 -1.76 3.57 10.17
N ILE A 310 -2.85 4.09 9.62
CA ILE A 310 -3.16 5.51 9.53
C ILE A 310 -4.54 5.70 10.14
N ALA A 311 -4.59 6.27 11.35
CA ALA A 311 -5.84 6.48 12.07
C ALA A 311 -6.79 7.46 11.36
N SER A 312 -6.23 8.46 10.65
CA SER A 312 -6.96 9.43 9.85
C SER A 312 -6.27 9.60 8.50
N PHE A 313 -6.71 8.83 7.51
CA PHE A 313 -6.28 8.89 6.13
C PHE A 313 -7.16 9.88 5.36
N ALA A 314 -6.53 10.82 4.67
CA ALA A 314 -7.20 11.81 3.84
C ALA A 314 -6.53 11.89 2.47
N ALA A 315 -7.34 11.73 1.43
CA ALA A 315 -6.89 11.67 0.06
C ALA A 315 -7.93 12.23 -0.92
N ARG A 316 -7.47 12.69 -2.07
CA ARG A 316 -8.30 13.22 -3.15
C ARG A 316 -7.84 12.76 -4.53
N ASP A 317 -8.69 13.03 -5.51
CA ASP A 317 -8.39 12.87 -6.94
C ASP A 317 -7.82 11.50 -7.29
N ALA A 318 -8.40 10.43 -6.73
CA ALA A 318 -7.93 9.09 -7.03
C ALA A 318 -8.45 8.63 -8.38
N VAL A 319 -7.56 7.96 -9.11
CA VAL A 319 -7.86 7.29 -10.37
C VAL A 319 -7.15 5.95 -10.35
N ALA A 320 -7.89 4.89 -10.64
CA ALA A 320 -7.35 3.56 -10.84
C ALA A 320 -7.86 2.96 -12.15
N SER A 321 -7.08 2.11 -12.77
CA SER A 321 -7.45 1.34 -13.95
C SER A 321 -7.14 -0.13 -13.73
N TRP A 322 -8.12 -0.98 -14.05
CA TRP A 322 -8.02 -2.42 -13.85
C TRP A 322 -8.84 -3.13 -14.92
N GLN A 323 -8.21 -4.04 -15.67
CA GLN A 323 -8.88 -4.87 -16.68
C GLN A 323 -9.78 -4.09 -17.67
N GLY A 324 -9.35 -2.90 -18.09
CA GLY A 324 -10.12 -2.05 -19.01
C GLY A 324 -11.22 -1.21 -18.35
N ALA A 325 -11.47 -1.40 -17.05
CA ALA A 325 -12.27 -0.51 -16.24
C ALA A 325 -11.43 0.61 -15.63
N GLN A 326 -12.07 1.75 -15.38
CA GLN A 326 -11.55 2.89 -14.65
C GLN A 326 -12.39 3.13 -13.40
N PHE A 327 -11.72 3.40 -12.28
CA PHE A 327 -12.30 3.72 -11.00
C PHE A 327 -11.75 5.07 -10.55
N GLY A 328 -12.49 5.79 -9.73
CA GLY A 328 -11.95 6.99 -9.10
C GLY A 328 -12.87 7.58 -8.05
N PHE A 329 -12.38 8.62 -7.40
CA PHE A 329 -13.15 9.44 -6.46
C PHE A 329 -12.57 10.85 -6.39
N ASP A 330 -13.36 11.78 -5.88
CA ASP A 330 -12.89 13.15 -5.64
C ASP A 330 -12.24 13.28 -4.26
N ALA A 331 -12.82 12.67 -3.21
CA ALA A 331 -12.24 12.67 -1.86
C ALA A 331 -12.52 11.37 -1.12
N LEU A 332 -11.61 10.99 -0.22
CA LEU A 332 -11.70 9.84 0.69
C LEU A 332 -11.18 10.26 2.07
N ALA A 333 -11.99 9.98 3.09
CA ALA A 333 -11.59 10.07 4.50
C ALA A 333 -11.93 8.76 5.21
N ALA A 334 -10.93 8.11 5.82
CA ALA A 334 -11.10 6.82 6.50
C ALA A 334 -9.94 6.53 7.46
N ALA A 335 -10.05 5.47 8.25
CA ALA A 335 -8.88 4.82 8.83
C ALA A 335 -8.34 3.76 7.85
N LEU A 336 -7.02 3.58 7.79
CA LEU A 336 -6.35 2.60 6.93
C LEU A 336 -5.41 1.75 7.78
N ALA A 337 -5.42 0.44 7.58
CA ALA A 337 -4.40 -0.45 8.13
C ALA A 337 -3.93 -1.46 7.08
N LEU A 338 -2.63 -1.66 6.99
CA LEU A 338 -2.00 -2.70 6.19
C LEU A 338 -1.22 -3.62 7.12
N GLN A 339 -1.55 -4.91 7.09
CA GLN A 339 -0.80 -5.94 7.80
C GLN A 339 -0.16 -6.87 6.79
N LEU A 340 1.14 -7.07 6.94
CA LEU A 340 1.91 -8.10 6.26
C LEU A 340 2.20 -9.20 7.27
N LEU A 341 1.78 -10.42 6.97
CA LEU A 341 1.85 -11.55 7.88
C LEU A 341 2.60 -12.69 7.21
N ARG A 342 3.51 -13.33 7.95
CA ARG A 342 4.18 -14.53 7.48
C ARG A 342 3.38 -15.77 7.86
N GLU A 343 2.92 -16.49 6.85
CA GLU A 343 2.26 -17.79 6.98
C GLU A 343 3.21 -18.87 6.42
N GLY A 344 4.09 -19.41 7.27
CA GLY A 344 5.10 -20.39 6.87
C GLY A 344 6.14 -19.82 5.88
N PRO A 345 6.31 -20.39 4.68
CA PRO A 345 7.19 -19.84 3.63
C PRO A 345 6.55 -18.69 2.84
N SER A 346 5.23 -18.50 2.96
CA SER A 346 4.49 -17.46 2.23
C SER A 346 4.24 -16.22 3.08
N MET A 347 4.06 -15.10 2.40
CA MET A 347 3.55 -13.87 3.01
C MET A 347 2.09 -13.68 2.57
N ARG A 348 1.30 -13.08 3.45
CA ARG A 348 -0.08 -12.65 3.21
C ARG A 348 -0.19 -11.18 3.54
N PHE A 349 -1.05 -10.47 2.83
CA PHE A 349 -1.43 -9.11 3.19
C PHE A 349 -2.90 -9.05 3.62
N VAL A 350 -3.18 -8.07 4.46
CA VAL A 350 -4.52 -7.64 4.84
C VAL A 350 -4.54 -6.12 4.79
N LEU A 351 -5.35 -5.56 3.90
CA LEU A 351 -5.64 -4.14 3.80
C LEU A 351 -7.03 -3.90 4.36
N ASP A 352 -7.10 -3.18 5.46
CA ASP A 352 -8.32 -2.78 6.15
C ASP A 352 -8.56 -1.29 5.91
N LEU A 353 -9.78 -0.97 5.47
CA LEU A 353 -10.31 0.37 5.40
C LEU A 353 -11.45 0.40 6.43
N GLY A 354 -11.22 1.16 7.50
CA GLY A 354 -12.18 1.33 8.59
C GLY A 354 -13.45 2.03 8.14
N SER A 355 -14.25 2.55 9.07
CA SER A 355 -15.40 3.36 8.68
C SER A 355 -14.93 4.63 7.97
N GLY A 356 -15.52 4.94 6.83
CA GLY A 356 -15.08 6.04 6.00
C GLY A 356 -16.13 6.54 5.02
N LYS A 357 -15.78 7.63 4.36
CA LYS A 357 -16.63 8.33 3.40
C LYS A 357 -15.84 8.64 2.13
N VAL A 358 -16.49 8.42 0.99
CA VAL A 358 -15.98 8.74 -0.34
C VAL A 358 -16.91 9.72 -1.02
N THR A 359 -16.36 10.77 -1.60
CA THR A 359 -17.11 11.73 -2.42
C THR A 359 -16.92 11.39 -3.88
N LYS A 360 -18.02 11.38 -4.63
CA LYS A 360 -18.05 11.09 -6.08
C LYS A 360 -17.31 9.82 -6.51
N PRO A 361 -17.56 8.66 -5.86
CA PRO A 361 -17.01 7.40 -6.37
C PRO A 361 -17.57 7.13 -7.77
N ARG A 362 -16.67 6.81 -8.70
CA ARG A 362 -16.97 6.59 -10.11
C ARG A 362 -16.34 5.30 -10.62
N PHE A 363 -17.04 4.66 -11.53
CA PHE A 363 -16.65 3.50 -12.28
C PHE A 363 -17.05 3.68 -13.75
N ALA A 364 -16.18 3.30 -14.68
CA ALA A 364 -16.48 3.23 -16.09
C ALA A 364 -15.80 2.02 -16.71
N SER A 365 -16.55 1.20 -17.45
CA SER A 365 -16.00 0.12 -18.27
C SER A 365 -15.85 0.60 -19.71
N ARG A 366 -14.72 0.30 -20.35
CA ARG A 366 -14.52 0.59 -21.78
C ARG A 366 -15.35 -0.30 -22.70
#